data_AF-A0A7H8IMB3-F1
#
_entry.id   AF-A0A7H8IMB3-F1
#
_cell.length_a   1.000
_cell.length_b   1.000
_cell.length_c   1.000
_cell.angle_alpha   90.00
_cell.angle_beta   90.00
_cell.angle_gamma   90.00
#
_symmetry.space_group_name_H-M   'P 1'
#
loop_
_entity.id
_entity.type
_entity.pdbx_description
1 polymer ?
#
loop_
_entity_poly.entity_id
_entity_poly.type
_entity_poly.pdbx_seq_one_letter_code
_entity_poly.pdbx_strand_id
1 'polypeptide(L)'
;MSTDIRGLLLEIALTYDAGKGTSSGVRAQDLLRAARAEWAPLLPGGFEAEGNGGSGGASRTPWIGVYDPAITRDPKQGLYLAYIFAADLATVTLTLQQGVTSLKGKLGEGEKRRTYLLSRAKTLQEGLPKSLRAGWKDRPEFRCKLSRALSYEAGSVAARTYSTAAMPTETSLREDLWHMAELLQHAASVEKLLKDEETSEGLRTTGFVSDPQAEFKGLDGFRPKDGSDYVAHIAQRTITVRRDHENLIDGFGRYIEPRGFVPITDQMHPKDLVLRRDGTEWLVEAKTVKRGNPTRAVREALSQLFEYSHFLYAQRGHPEPQLLGLFTEDIEVYAPYLEERGIASIWKTVEGWAGSPMAVAWGMVDMQ
;
A
#
# COMPACT_ATOMS: atom_id res chain seq x y z
N MET A 1 24.90 -8.44 -4.12
CA MET A 1 24.21 -7.20 -3.69
C MET A 1 23.14 -7.63 -2.71
N SER A 2 22.97 -6.93 -1.59
CA SER A 2 21.90 -7.27 -0.63
C SER A 2 20.55 -7.11 -1.33
N THR A 3 19.73 -8.15 -1.26
CA THR A 3 18.39 -8.25 -1.85
C THR A 3 17.29 -7.91 -0.84
N ASP A 4 17.64 -7.22 0.25
CA ASP A 4 16.77 -7.00 1.41
C ASP A 4 16.83 -5.53 1.90
N ILE A 5 15.77 -5.05 2.55
CA ILE A 5 15.66 -3.65 3.02
C ILE A 5 16.81 -3.35 3.99
N ARG A 6 17.04 -4.26 4.94
CA ARG A 6 18.05 -4.15 5.98
C ARG A 6 19.44 -3.88 5.42
N GLY A 7 19.91 -4.74 4.51
CA GLY A 7 21.25 -4.66 3.97
C GLY A 7 21.42 -3.45 3.06
N LEU A 8 20.39 -3.07 2.29
CA LEU A 8 20.43 -1.83 1.49
C LEU A 8 20.53 -0.58 2.38
N LEU A 9 19.76 -0.50 3.47
CA LEU A 9 19.84 0.63 4.41
C LEU A 9 21.21 0.70 5.10
N LEU A 10 21.75 -0.44 5.54
CA LEU A 10 23.07 -0.52 6.15
C LEU A 10 24.19 -0.17 5.16
N GLU A 11 24.09 -0.62 3.91
CA GLU A 11 25.09 -0.35 2.89
C GLU A 11 25.09 1.14 2.49
N ILE A 12 23.91 1.77 2.42
CA ILE A 12 23.80 3.23 2.25
C ILE A 12 24.46 3.93 3.44
N ALA A 13 24.10 3.58 4.68
CA ALA A 13 24.69 4.21 5.87
C ALA A 13 26.21 4.08 5.92
N LEU A 14 26.75 2.93 5.53
CA LEU A 14 28.19 2.65 5.55
C LEU A 14 28.96 3.41 4.44
N THR A 15 28.35 3.56 3.26
CA THR A 15 29.06 4.03 2.06
C THR A 15 28.70 5.47 1.65
N TYR A 16 27.74 6.10 2.32
CA TYR A 16 27.33 7.46 2.00
C TYR A 16 28.37 8.47 2.44
N ASP A 17 28.84 9.26 1.48
CA ASP A 17 29.82 10.32 1.70
C ASP A 17 29.37 11.57 0.94
N ALA A 18 28.94 12.58 1.69
CA ALA A 18 28.49 13.84 1.12
C ALA A 18 29.62 14.59 0.39
N GLY A 19 30.88 14.37 0.75
CA GLY A 19 32.05 14.96 0.10
C GLY A 19 32.32 14.42 -1.30
N LYS A 20 31.83 13.22 -1.61
CA LYS A 20 31.93 12.60 -2.96
C LYS A 20 30.84 13.08 -3.93
N GLY A 21 29.91 13.92 -3.47
CA GLY A 21 28.84 14.46 -4.29
C GLY A 21 27.78 13.42 -4.70
N THR A 22 27.15 13.63 -5.86
CA THR A 22 26.01 12.82 -6.34
C THR A 22 26.34 12.01 -7.61
N SER A 23 27.61 11.93 -8.00
CA SER A 23 28.05 11.30 -9.26
C SER A 23 27.77 9.79 -9.31
N SER A 24 27.69 9.25 -10.54
CA SER A 24 27.72 7.80 -10.78
C SER A 24 29.04 7.18 -10.31
N GLY A 25 29.00 5.96 -9.77
CA GLY A 25 30.17 5.28 -9.20
C GLY A 25 30.38 5.56 -7.70
N VAL A 26 29.64 6.50 -7.11
CA VAL A 26 29.57 6.66 -5.66
C VAL A 26 28.56 5.65 -5.11
N ARG A 27 29.05 4.63 -4.40
CA ARG A 27 28.27 3.44 -4.02
C ARG A 27 26.89 3.75 -3.43
N ALA A 28 26.80 4.57 -2.39
CA ALA A 28 25.52 4.91 -1.79
C ALA A 28 24.58 5.68 -2.74
N GLN A 29 25.12 6.52 -3.63
CA GLN A 29 24.34 7.26 -4.61
C GLN A 29 23.79 6.32 -5.69
N ASP A 30 24.58 5.33 -6.12
CA ASP A 30 24.13 4.30 -7.05
C ASP A 30 23.02 3.44 -6.42
N LEU A 31 23.17 3.06 -5.13
CA LEU A 31 22.14 2.35 -4.38
C LEU A 31 20.84 3.15 -4.26
N LEU A 32 20.92 4.44 -3.92
CA LEU A 32 19.74 5.31 -3.85
C LEU A 32 19.04 5.41 -5.22
N ARG A 33 19.79 5.54 -6.32
CA ARG A 33 19.21 5.54 -7.68
C ARG A 33 18.57 4.20 -8.04
N ALA A 34 19.14 3.09 -7.58
CA ALA A 34 18.64 1.75 -7.84
C ALA A 34 17.44 1.36 -6.95
N ALA A 35 17.15 2.12 -5.90
CA ALA A 35 16.12 1.79 -4.89
C ALA A 35 14.77 1.39 -5.48
N ARG A 36 14.33 2.03 -6.58
CA ARG A 36 13.09 1.65 -7.27
C ARG A 36 13.07 0.19 -7.70
N ALA A 37 14.14 -0.29 -8.33
CA ALA A 37 14.21 -1.65 -8.85
C ALA A 37 14.50 -2.66 -7.73
N GLU A 38 15.42 -2.32 -6.84
CA GLU A 38 15.85 -3.20 -5.74
C GLU A 38 14.74 -3.41 -4.71
N TRP A 39 13.92 -2.38 -4.43
CA TRP A 39 12.85 -2.49 -3.44
C TRP A 39 11.53 -2.98 -4.03
N ALA A 40 11.30 -2.90 -5.34
CA ALA A 40 10.04 -3.33 -5.97
C ALA A 40 9.50 -4.69 -5.47
N PRO A 41 10.29 -5.77 -5.37
CA PRO A 41 9.78 -7.05 -4.86
C PRO A 41 9.48 -7.03 -3.35
N LEU A 42 10.13 -6.12 -2.62
CA LEU A 42 10.09 -5.97 -1.15
C LEU A 42 9.03 -5.00 -0.66
N LEU A 43 8.22 -4.40 -1.53
CA LEU A 43 7.18 -3.45 -1.15
C LEU A 43 5.81 -4.12 -0.96
N PRO A 44 4.91 -3.51 -0.16
CA PRO A 44 3.49 -3.81 -0.17
C PRO A 44 2.92 -3.73 -1.59
N GLY A 45 1.86 -4.50 -1.85
CA GLY A 45 1.23 -4.57 -3.17
C GLY A 45 0.88 -3.19 -3.71
N GLY A 46 1.41 -2.86 -4.89
CA GLY A 46 1.12 -1.61 -5.59
C GLY A 46 1.91 -0.37 -5.16
N PHE A 47 2.80 -0.51 -4.18
CA PHE A 47 3.67 0.58 -3.77
C PHE A 47 4.89 0.70 -4.69
N GLU A 48 5.45 1.91 -4.77
CA GLU A 48 6.66 2.20 -5.53
C GLU A 48 7.70 2.90 -4.65
N ALA A 49 9.00 2.70 -4.93
CA ALA A 49 10.08 3.37 -4.23
C ALA A 49 10.84 4.38 -5.12
N GLU A 50 11.45 5.38 -4.49
CA GLU A 50 12.40 6.32 -5.09
C GLU A 50 13.47 6.69 -4.07
N GLY A 51 14.76 6.58 -4.42
CA GLY A 51 15.84 7.06 -3.57
C GLY A 51 16.35 8.43 -3.99
N ASN A 52 16.72 9.25 -3.01
CA ASN A 52 17.23 10.60 -3.22
C ASN A 52 18.44 10.88 -2.32
N GLY A 53 19.61 10.94 -2.96
CA GLY A 53 20.86 11.37 -2.34
C GLY A 53 21.20 12.84 -2.58
N GLY A 54 20.25 13.63 -3.09
CA GLY A 54 20.41 15.04 -3.46
C GLY A 54 20.37 15.30 -4.98
N SER A 55 20.00 16.51 -5.37
CA SER A 55 20.00 16.98 -6.77
C SER A 55 20.94 18.18 -6.88
N GLY A 56 22.05 18.01 -7.59
CA GLY A 56 23.14 18.98 -7.74
C GLY A 56 24.21 18.89 -6.65
N GLY A 57 23.81 18.73 -5.38
CA GLY A 57 24.71 18.47 -4.26
C GLY A 57 24.18 17.35 -3.37
N ALA A 58 25.09 16.64 -2.68
CA ALA A 58 24.72 15.54 -1.81
C ALA A 58 23.84 16.02 -0.65
N SER A 59 22.72 15.34 -0.43
CA SER A 59 21.80 15.65 0.65
C SER A 59 22.49 15.43 2.00
N ARG A 60 22.19 16.30 2.99
CA ARG A 60 22.60 16.04 4.37
C ARG A 60 21.76 14.95 5.02
N THR A 61 20.59 14.65 4.47
CA THR A 61 19.65 13.64 4.98
C THR A 61 19.15 12.87 3.76
N PRO A 62 19.95 11.93 3.21
CA PRO A 62 19.49 11.11 2.09
C PRO A 62 18.28 10.28 2.52
N TRP A 63 17.44 9.90 1.56
CA TRP A 63 16.21 9.18 1.87
C TRP A 63 15.79 8.21 0.77
N ILE A 64 14.98 7.23 1.14
CA ILE A 64 14.20 6.38 0.23
C ILE A 64 12.73 6.62 0.52
N GLY A 65 12.01 7.15 -0.46
CA GLY A 65 10.57 7.38 -0.42
C GLY A 65 9.84 6.15 -0.90
N VAL A 66 8.71 5.86 -0.27
CA VAL A 66 7.81 4.75 -0.60
C VAL A 66 6.41 5.32 -0.74
N TYR A 67 5.79 5.06 -1.89
CA TYR A 67 4.59 5.76 -2.36
C TYR A 67 3.48 4.76 -2.70
N ASP A 68 2.26 5.07 -2.28
CA ASP A 68 1.05 4.51 -2.87
C ASP A 68 0.63 5.42 -4.05
N PRO A 69 0.73 4.95 -5.31
CA PRO A 69 0.36 5.74 -6.48
C PRO A 69 -1.08 6.24 -6.53
N ALA A 70 -1.99 5.62 -5.76
CA ALA A 70 -3.37 6.10 -5.62
C ALA A 70 -3.47 7.33 -4.71
N ILE A 71 -2.46 7.57 -3.87
CA ILE A 71 -2.35 8.72 -2.97
C ILE A 71 -1.45 9.79 -3.58
N THR A 72 -0.20 9.45 -3.90
CA THR A 72 0.75 10.37 -4.52
C THR A 72 1.88 9.64 -5.24
N ARG A 73 2.47 10.28 -6.23
CA ARG A 73 3.77 9.90 -6.83
C ARG A 73 4.82 10.99 -6.64
N ASP A 74 4.48 12.08 -5.98
CA ASP A 74 5.31 13.27 -5.82
C ASP A 74 5.53 13.55 -4.33
N PRO A 75 6.75 13.41 -3.78
CA PRO A 75 7.03 13.70 -2.37
C PRO A 75 6.75 15.16 -1.98
N LYS A 76 6.47 16.04 -2.95
CA LYS A 76 6.07 17.43 -2.73
C LYS A 76 4.58 17.57 -2.44
N GLN A 77 3.77 16.54 -2.64
CA GLN A 77 2.31 16.56 -2.58
C GLN A 77 1.73 15.32 -1.90
N GLY A 78 0.69 15.50 -1.09
CA GLY A 78 -0.03 14.40 -0.44
C GLY A 78 0.77 13.72 0.67
N LEU A 79 0.32 12.54 1.09
CA LEU A 79 0.97 11.75 2.13
C LEU A 79 1.82 10.64 1.50
N TYR A 80 2.97 10.35 2.08
CA TYR A 80 3.89 9.31 1.60
C TYR A 80 4.75 8.77 2.74
N LEU A 81 5.41 7.64 2.52
CA LEU A 81 6.38 7.10 3.47
C LEU A 81 7.80 7.46 3.05
N ALA A 82 8.70 7.58 4.02
CA ALA A 82 10.12 7.70 3.74
C ALA A 82 10.96 7.04 4.82
N TYR A 83 12.05 6.40 4.41
CA TYR A 83 13.22 6.13 5.23
C TYR A 83 14.17 7.32 5.09
N ILE A 84 14.33 8.12 6.13
CA ILE A 84 15.20 9.30 6.12
C ILE A 84 16.38 9.06 7.06
N PHE A 85 17.60 9.19 6.54
CA PHE A 85 18.80 9.11 7.35
C PHE A 85 19.06 10.42 8.10
N ALA A 86 19.47 10.32 9.36
CA ALA A 86 20.03 11.45 10.09
C ALA A 86 21.36 11.89 9.47
N ALA A 87 21.76 13.14 9.71
CA ALA A 87 22.91 13.73 9.03
C ALA A 87 24.28 13.13 9.39
N ASP A 88 24.34 12.36 10.46
CA ASP A 88 25.50 11.57 10.86
C ASP A 88 25.37 10.09 10.51
N LEU A 89 24.28 9.69 9.83
CA LEU A 89 23.97 8.32 9.41
C LEU A 89 23.86 7.31 10.56
N ALA A 90 23.80 7.77 11.81
CA ALA A 90 23.69 6.90 12.99
C ALA A 90 22.28 6.31 13.13
N THR A 91 21.28 6.97 12.53
CA THR A 91 19.90 6.50 12.52
C THR A 91 19.26 6.66 11.15
N VAL A 92 18.29 5.79 10.89
CA VAL A 92 17.32 5.92 9.79
C VAL A 92 15.91 5.83 10.37
N THR A 93 15.02 6.72 9.94
CA THR A 93 13.65 6.78 10.45
C THR A 93 12.67 6.44 9.35
N LEU A 94 11.83 5.43 9.56
CA LEU A 94 10.62 5.20 8.77
C LEU A 94 9.55 6.16 9.27
N THR A 95 9.06 7.02 8.39
CA THR A 95 8.15 8.12 8.74
C THR A 95 7.04 8.28 7.70
N LEU A 96 5.80 8.43 8.17
CA LEU A 96 4.68 8.93 7.39
C LEU A 96 4.79 10.45 7.30
N GLN A 97 5.11 10.92 6.10
CA GLN A 97 5.39 12.31 5.78
C GLN A 97 4.24 12.98 5.03
N GLN A 98 4.22 14.30 5.11
CA GLN A 98 3.28 15.14 4.38
C GLN A 98 4.01 16.08 3.40
N GLY A 99 3.72 15.92 2.12
CA GLY A 99 4.16 16.78 1.04
C GLY A 99 3.33 18.05 1.01
N VAL A 100 3.84 19.12 1.63
CA VAL A 100 3.19 20.44 1.64
C VAL A 100 3.87 21.46 0.73
N THR A 101 4.72 21.00 -0.19
CA THR A 101 5.51 21.90 -1.05
C THR A 101 4.63 22.65 -2.05
N SER A 102 3.49 22.09 -2.46
CA SER A 102 2.47 22.81 -3.25
C SER A 102 1.81 23.97 -2.48
N LEU A 103 1.90 24.00 -1.15
CA LEU A 103 1.34 25.04 -0.30
C LEU A 103 2.36 26.15 0.06
N LYS A 104 3.56 26.12 -0.51
CA LYS A 104 4.63 27.12 -0.22
C LYS A 104 4.16 28.56 -0.39
N GLY A 105 3.38 28.85 -1.44
CA GLY A 105 2.84 30.19 -1.68
C GLY A 105 1.83 30.67 -0.62
N LYS A 106 1.17 29.74 0.08
CA LYS A 106 0.16 30.04 1.11
C LYS A 106 0.73 30.04 2.53
N LEU A 107 1.72 29.18 2.80
CA LEU A 107 2.22 28.92 4.17
C LEU A 107 3.49 29.70 4.53
N GLY A 108 4.13 30.34 3.55
CA GLY A 108 5.43 30.98 3.73
C GLY A 108 6.57 29.97 3.96
N GLU A 109 7.70 30.44 4.49
CA GLU A 109 8.91 29.66 4.71
C GLU A 109 9.28 29.59 6.20
N GLY A 110 10.22 28.70 6.55
CA GLY A 110 10.79 28.65 7.89
C GLY A 110 9.79 28.20 8.96
N GLU A 111 9.70 28.96 10.05
CA GLU A 111 8.94 28.59 11.25
C GLU A 111 7.43 28.47 11.00
N LYS A 112 6.84 29.41 10.24
CA LYS A 112 5.41 29.36 9.91
C LYS A 112 5.00 28.04 9.24
N ARG A 113 5.83 27.58 8.30
CA ARG A 113 5.64 26.29 7.61
C ARG A 113 5.74 25.12 8.60
N ARG A 114 6.71 25.14 9.51
CA ARG A 114 6.88 24.08 10.52
C ARG A 114 5.72 24.03 11.51
N THR A 115 5.24 25.17 11.97
CA THR A 115 4.06 25.24 12.87
C THR A 115 2.82 24.68 12.18
N TYR A 116 2.60 25.03 10.91
CA TYR A 116 1.51 24.45 10.13
C TYR A 116 1.65 22.92 9.99
N LEU A 117 2.84 22.45 9.61
CA LEU A 117 3.14 21.03 9.46
C LEU A 117 2.86 20.24 10.74
N LEU A 118 3.32 20.76 11.88
CA LEU A 118 3.09 20.16 13.20
C LEU A 118 1.60 20.11 13.54
N SER A 119 0.86 21.19 13.29
CA SER A 119 -0.58 21.24 13.52
C SER A 119 -1.31 20.21 12.64
N ARG A 120 -0.97 20.14 11.35
CA ARG A 120 -1.57 19.20 10.41
C ARG A 120 -1.22 17.75 10.73
N ALA A 121 0.03 17.49 11.14
CA ALA A 121 0.44 16.17 11.61
C ALA A 121 -0.41 15.72 12.79
N LYS A 122 -0.63 16.61 13.77
CA LYS A 122 -1.49 16.33 14.93
C LYS A 122 -2.93 16.02 14.52
N THR A 123 -3.53 16.83 13.64
CA THR A 123 -4.90 16.58 13.15
C THR A 123 -5.02 15.23 12.44
N LEU A 124 -4.08 14.91 11.55
CA LEU A 124 -4.06 13.59 10.87
C LEU A 124 -3.89 12.45 11.88
N GLN A 125 -3.03 12.63 12.87
CA GLN A 125 -2.78 11.64 13.91
C GLN A 125 -4.00 11.40 14.81
N GLU A 126 -4.80 12.44 15.08
CA GLU A 126 -6.03 12.37 15.89
C GLU A 126 -7.18 11.67 15.14
N GLY A 127 -7.21 11.77 13.81
CA GLY A 127 -8.18 11.05 12.97
C GLY A 127 -7.87 9.56 12.77
N LEU A 128 -6.69 9.10 13.16
CA LEU A 128 -6.27 7.70 13.02
C LEU A 128 -6.75 6.81 14.18
N PRO A 129 -7.16 5.55 13.92
CA PRO A 129 -7.47 4.59 14.96
C PRO A 129 -6.31 4.41 15.96
N LYS A 130 -6.62 4.36 17.26
CA LYS A 130 -5.62 4.22 18.34
C LYS A 130 -4.77 2.95 18.22
N SER A 131 -5.35 1.86 17.74
CA SER A 131 -4.66 0.59 17.48
C SER A 131 -3.59 0.73 16.39
N LEU A 132 -3.94 1.33 15.26
CA LEU A 132 -3.03 1.50 14.11
C LEU A 132 -1.84 2.42 14.41
N ARG A 133 -2.03 3.43 15.26
CA ARG A 133 -0.95 4.35 15.68
C ARG A 133 -0.11 3.84 16.86
N ALA A 134 -0.43 2.68 17.43
CA ALA A 134 0.36 2.10 18.51
C ALA A 134 1.78 1.75 17.99
N GLY A 135 2.81 2.13 18.73
CA GLY A 135 4.21 1.87 18.32
C GLY A 135 4.82 2.85 17.32
N TRP A 136 4.08 3.86 16.86
CA TRP A 136 4.56 4.88 15.90
C TRP A 136 4.68 6.28 16.54
N LYS A 137 5.40 6.35 17.67
CA LYS A 137 5.42 7.53 18.55
C LYS A 137 6.67 8.39 18.43
N ASP A 138 7.64 7.95 17.65
CA ASP A 138 8.91 8.65 17.57
C ASP A 138 8.74 10.02 16.94
N ARG A 139 9.52 10.97 17.42
CA ARG A 139 9.72 12.26 16.76
C ARG A 139 11.05 12.16 16.02
N PRO A 140 11.06 12.22 14.68
CA PRO A 140 12.31 12.15 13.95
C PRO A 140 13.25 13.29 14.37
N GLU A 141 14.52 12.94 14.60
CA GLU A 141 15.61 13.89 14.85
C GLU A 141 16.71 13.64 13.84
N PHE A 142 16.72 14.42 12.75
CA PHE A 142 17.67 14.23 11.64
C PHE A 142 19.02 14.90 11.88
N ARG A 143 19.21 15.51 13.06
CA ARG A 143 20.48 16.12 13.50
C ARG A 143 21.02 17.14 12.48
N CYS A 144 20.10 17.86 11.83
CA CYS A 144 20.40 18.77 10.74
C CYS A 144 19.63 20.08 10.89
N LYS A 145 20.35 21.19 11.01
CA LYS A 145 19.74 22.53 11.17
C LYS A 145 19.23 23.13 9.86
N LEU A 146 19.37 22.44 8.73
CA LEU A 146 18.85 22.91 7.46
C LEU A 146 17.32 22.94 7.50
N SER A 147 16.74 24.04 6.98
CA SER A 147 15.28 24.26 6.97
C SER A 147 14.48 23.07 6.42
N ARG A 148 15.03 22.36 5.42
CA ARG A 148 14.41 21.16 4.83
C ARG A 148 14.31 20.00 5.84
N ALA A 149 15.40 19.68 6.55
CA ALA A 149 15.40 18.61 7.53
C ALA A 149 14.42 18.92 8.68
N LEU A 150 14.47 20.14 9.22
CA LEU A 150 13.50 20.61 10.22
C LEU A 150 12.05 20.58 9.73
N SER A 151 11.81 20.72 8.42
CA SER A 151 10.47 20.57 7.85
C SER A 151 10.04 19.10 7.78
N TYR A 152 10.96 18.17 7.51
CA TYR A 152 10.65 16.73 7.57
C TYR A 152 10.33 16.28 9.00
N GLU A 153 11.07 16.78 10.00
CA GLU A 153 10.77 16.50 11.42
C GLU A 153 9.37 17.01 11.78
N ALA A 154 9.08 18.27 11.44
CA ALA A 154 7.77 18.89 11.67
C ALA A 154 6.63 18.22 10.89
N GLY A 155 6.93 17.67 9.71
CA GLY A 155 5.96 17.06 8.80
C GLY A 155 5.61 15.61 9.12
N SER A 156 6.34 14.96 10.01
CA SER A 156 6.10 13.58 10.39
C SER A 156 4.78 13.41 11.16
N VAL A 157 3.87 12.60 10.63
CA VAL A 157 2.59 12.24 11.27
C VAL A 157 2.80 11.07 12.26
N ALA A 158 3.62 10.11 11.86
CA ALA A 158 3.91 8.87 12.58
C ALA A 158 5.31 8.40 12.19
N ALA A 159 6.09 7.87 13.13
CA ALA A 159 7.45 7.44 12.84
C ALA A 159 7.96 6.34 13.78
N ARG A 160 8.98 5.63 13.30
CA ARG A 160 9.86 4.75 14.07
C ARG A 160 11.30 4.92 13.61
N THR A 161 12.22 5.05 14.56
CA THR A 161 13.64 5.31 14.33
C THR A 161 14.48 4.08 14.65
N TYR A 162 15.39 3.73 13.74
CA TYR A 162 16.27 2.59 13.87
C TYR A 162 17.73 3.05 13.94
N SER A 163 18.49 2.49 14.88
CA SER A 163 19.94 2.68 14.97
C SER A 163 20.64 1.85 13.91
N THR A 164 21.54 2.45 13.11
CA THR A 164 22.32 1.71 12.11
C THR A 164 23.32 0.74 12.74
N ALA A 165 23.73 0.97 14.00
CA ALA A 165 24.55 0.04 14.77
C ALA A 165 23.76 -1.17 15.31
N ALA A 166 22.43 -1.07 15.39
CA ALA A 166 21.54 -2.10 15.94
C ALA A 166 20.27 -2.23 15.08
N MET A 167 20.45 -2.36 13.77
CA MET A 167 19.34 -2.45 12.81
C MET A 167 18.52 -3.73 13.07
N PRO A 168 17.18 -3.65 13.15
CA PRO A 168 16.32 -4.83 13.28
C PRO A 168 16.53 -5.85 12.16
N THR A 169 15.92 -7.02 12.30
CA THR A 169 15.92 -8.05 11.26
C THR A 169 15.16 -7.57 10.03
N GLU A 170 15.40 -8.22 8.89
CA GLU A 170 14.68 -7.90 7.65
C GLU A 170 13.17 -8.09 7.81
N THR A 171 12.74 -9.20 8.42
CA THR A 171 11.33 -9.48 8.69
C THR A 171 10.68 -8.34 9.46
N SER A 172 11.28 -7.88 10.56
CA SER A 172 10.73 -6.77 11.35
C SER A 172 10.70 -5.44 10.59
N LEU A 173 11.69 -5.14 9.75
CA LEU A 173 11.67 -3.93 8.93
C LEU A 173 10.57 -3.96 7.87
N ARG A 174 10.30 -5.14 7.30
CA ARG A 174 9.20 -5.32 6.34
C ARG A 174 7.84 -5.28 7.02
N GLU A 175 7.66 -5.94 8.16
CA GLU A 175 6.44 -5.82 8.96
C GLU A 175 6.12 -4.35 9.28
N ASP A 176 7.14 -3.60 9.72
CA ASP A 176 7.01 -2.17 9.98
C ASP A 176 6.61 -1.39 8.72
N LEU A 177 7.21 -1.68 7.56
CA LEU A 177 6.85 -1.03 6.31
C LEU A 177 5.39 -1.31 5.91
N TRP A 178 4.93 -2.55 6.05
CA TRP A 178 3.55 -2.94 5.73
C TRP A 178 2.54 -2.26 6.66
N HIS A 179 2.78 -2.29 7.97
CA HIS A 179 1.92 -1.60 8.93
C HIS A 179 1.90 -0.08 8.69
N MET A 180 3.04 0.52 8.34
CA MET A 180 3.08 1.94 8.01
C MET A 180 2.38 2.26 6.68
N ALA A 181 2.38 1.34 5.72
CA ALA A 181 1.63 1.46 4.47
C ALA A 181 0.11 1.42 4.70
N GLU A 182 -0.36 0.54 5.58
CA GLU A 182 -1.75 0.54 6.04
C GLU A 182 -2.10 1.88 6.73
N LEU A 183 -1.22 2.37 7.60
CA LEU A 183 -1.38 3.66 8.28
C LEU A 183 -1.46 4.82 7.29
N LEU A 184 -0.64 4.81 6.24
CA LEU A 184 -0.69 5.80 5.15
C LEU A 184 -2.06 5.81 4.47
N GLN A 185 -2.61 4.64 4.13
CA GLN A 185 -3.90 4.52 3.46
C GLN A 185 -5.07 5.01 4.33
N HIS A 186 -4.99 4.77 5.64
CA HIS A 186 -5.94 5.34 6.61
C HIS A 186 -5.78 6.86 6.72
N ALA A 187 -4.55 7.36 6.84
CA ALA A 187 -4.28 8.79 6.94
C ALA A 187 -4.74 9.55 5.69
N ALA A 188 -4.61 8.96 4.50
CA ALA A 188 -5.15 9.53 3.26
C ALA A 188 -6.69 9.55 3.23
N SER A 189 -7.35 8.59 3.88
CA SER A 189 -8.80 8.59 4.04
C SER A 189 -9.25 9.71 4.99
N VAL A 190 -8.55 9.91 6.11
CA VAL A 190 -8.75 11.04 7.02
C VAL A 190 -8.54 12.37 6.29
N GLU A 191 -7.45 12.50 5.52
CA GLU A 191 -7.17 13.71 4.75
C GLU A 191 -8.30 14.05 3.76
N LYS A 192 -8.88 13.02 3.12
CA LYS A 192 -10.02 13.22 2.22
C LYS A 192 -11.25 13.74 2.97
N LEU A 193 -11.59 13.13 4.11
CA LEU A 193 -12.73 13.56 4.93
C LEU A 193 -12.57 15.01 5.39
N LEU A 194 -11.39 15.40 5.85
CA LEU A 194 -11.10 16.79 6.26
C LEU A 194 -11.26 17.78 5.10
N LYS A 195 -10.84 17.42 3.89
CA LYS A 195 -11.03 18.26 2.69
C LYS A 195 -12.50 18.38 2.30
N ASP A 196 -13.26 17.28 2.43
CA ASP A 196 -14.69 17.24 2.15
C ASP A 196 -15.48 18.07 3.18
N GLU A 197 -15.07 18.06 4.47
CA GLU A 197 -15.64 18.92 5.52
C GLU A 197 -15.37 20.41 5.27
N GLU A 198 -14.13 20.80 4.97
CA GLU A 198 -13.76 22.19 4.62
C GLU A 198 -14.54 22.71 3.39
N THR A 199 -14.83 21.84 2.42
CA THR A 199 -15.66 22.22 1.25
C THR A 199 -17.15 22.27 1.59
N SER A 200 -17.61 21.44 2.53
CA SER A 200 -19.00 21.44 3.00
C SER A 200 -19.34 22.61 3.93
N GLU A 201 -18.39 23.16 4.70
CA GLU A 201 -18.60 24.40 5.47
C GLU A 201 -18.91 25.62 4.58
N GLY A 202 -18.52 25.57 3.30
CA GLY A 202 -18.92 26.54 2.27
C GLY A 202 -20.34 26.34 1.72
N LEU A 203 -20.98 25.20 1.98
CA LEU A 203 -22.32 24.85 1.51
C LEU A 203 -23.21 24.54 2.72
N ARG A 204 -23.86 25.58 3.28
CA ARG A 204 -24.82 25.41 4.38
C ARG A 204 -25.94 24.46 3.96
N THR A 205 -25.99 23.27 4.55
CA THR A 205 -27.20 22.45 4.57
C THR A 205 -27.57 22.04 5.99
N THR A 206 -28.85 22.27 6.25
CA THR A 206 -29.67 22.06 7.45
C THR A 206 -29.38 20.75 8.20
N GLY A 207 -29.35 20.85 9.52
CA GLY A 207 -28.90 19.81 10.44
C GLY A 207 -29.69 18.50 10.41
N PHE A 208 -29.00 17.43 10.77
CA PHE A 208 -29.58 16.13 11.08
C PHE A 208 -30.04 16.10 12.54
N VAL A 209 -31.33 15.87 12.73
CA VAL A 209 -31.92 15.48 14.01
C VAL A 209 -31.72 13.98 14.16
N SER A 210 -31.16 13.56 15.29
CA SER A 210 -31.14 12.15 15.72
C SER A 210 -32.50 11.76 16.29
N ASP A 211 -33.05 10.61 15.89
CA ASP A 211 -34.04 9.91 16.70
C ASP A 211 -34.04 8.39 16.40
N PRO A 212 -34.66 7.53 17.24
CA PRO A 212 -34.08 6.30 17.74
C PRO A 212 -34.61 5.08 16.97
N GLN A 213 -34.15 3.89 17.33
CA GLN A 213 -34.57 2.61 16.75
C GLN A 213 -36.11 2.51 16.66
N ALA A 214 -36.63 2.59 15.43
CA ALA A 214 -38.02 2.32 15.11
C ALA A 214 -38.15 0.88 14.59
N GLU A 215 -39.15 0.14 15.08
CA GLU A 215 -39.62 -1.07 14.41
C GLU A 215 -40.46 -0.68 13.18
N PHE A 216 -40.09 -1.19 12.01
CA PHE A 216 -40.78 -0.93 10.75
C PHE A 216 -41.73 -2.09 10.40
N LYS A 217 -42.95 -1.81 9.92
CA LYS A 217 -43.86 -2.82 9.37
C LYS A 217 -44.09 -2.59 7.87
N GLY A 218 -44.03 -3.66 7.07
CA GLY A 218 -44.25 -3.54 5.62
C GLY A 218 -43.22 -2.66 4.92
N LEU A 219 -43.67 -1.73 4.06
CA LEU A 219 -42.81 -0.84 3.27
C LEU A 219 -42.36 0.43 4.04
N ASP A 220 -42.54 0.48 5.35
CA ASP A 220 -42.23 1.67 6.16
C ASP A 220 -40.75 2.09 6.14
N GLY A 221 -39.85 1.17 5.76
CA GLY A 221 -38.43 1.44 5.50
C GLY A 221 -38.04 1.49 4.02
N PHE A 222 -38.99 1.29 3.10
CA PHE A 222 -38.72 1.18 1.66
C PHE A 222 -38.68 2.57 1.00
N ARG A 223 -37.47 3.11 0.87
CA ARG A 223 -37.18 4.35 0.14
C ARG A 223 -36.33 4.04 -1.10
N PRO A 224 -36.93 3.59 -2.22
CA PRO A 224 -36.18 3.38 -3.45
C PRO A 224 -35.59 4.73 -3.89
N LYS A 225 -34.31 4.72 -4.27
CA LYS A 225 -33.66 5.93 -4.80
C LYS A 225 -34.31 6.32 -6.13
N ASP A 226 -34.32 7.61 -6.42
CA ASP A 226 -34.88 8.19 -7.64
C ASP A 226 -34.33 7.48 -8.89
N GLY A 227 -35.22 7.17 -9.84
CA GLY A 227 -34.93 6.43 -11.07
C GLY A 227 -34.38 7.29 -12.19
N SER A 228 -33.91 8.51 -11.88
CA SER A 228 -33.25 9.39 -12.84
C SER A 228 -31.82 8.90 -13.12
N ASP A 229 -31.47 8.81 -14.41
CA ASP A 229 -30.17 8.30 -14.86
C ASP A 229 -29.01 9.07 -14.22
N TYR A 230 -28.22 8.36 -13.43
CA TYR A 230 -26.97 8.87 -12.87
C TYR A 230 -25.88 8.84 -13.95
N VAL A 231 -25.74 9.94 -14.70
CA VAL A 231 -24.64 10.11 -15.67
C VAL A 231 -23.40 10.66 -14.93
N ALA A 232 -22.54 9.76 -14.47
CA ALA A 232 -21.19 10.14 -14.04
C ALA A 232 -20.30 10.38 -15.27
N HIS A 233 -20.04 11.65 -15.57
CA HIS A 233 -18.95 12.01 -16.48
C HIS A 233 -17.60 11.74 -15.79
N ILE A 234 -17.10 10.52 -15.93
CA ILE A 234 -15.74 10.16 -15.54
C ILE A 234 -14.81 10.69 -16.62
N ALA A 235 -14.17 11.83 -16.36
CA ALA A 235 -13.01 12.28 -17.14
C ALA A 235 -12.01 11.12 -17.21
N GLN A 236 -11.54 10.78 -18.42
CA GLN A 236 -10.57 9.71 -18.69
C GLN A 236 -9.36 9.80 -17.75
N ARG A 237 -9.44 9.13 -16.60
CA ARG A 237 -8.29 8.76 -15.79
C ARG A 237 -7.81 7.45 -16.35
N THR A 238 -6.62 7.41 -16.93
CA THR A 238 -5.92 6.16 -17.20
C THR A 238 -5.63 5.53 -15.84
N ILE A 239 -6.39 4.49 -15.51
CA ILE A 239 -6.46 3.91 -14.17
C ILE A 239 -5.19 3.09 -13.86
N THR A 240 -4.49 3.44 -12.77
CA THR A 240 -3.30 2.76 -12.22
C THR A 240 -3.56 1.32 -11.71
N VAL A 241 -4.83 0.87 -11.66
CA VAL A 241 -5.26 -0.48 -11.22
C VAL A 241 -4.58 -1.60 -12.00
N ARG A 242 -4.20 -1.37 -13.26
CA ARG A 242 -3.54 -2.41 -14.07
C ARG A 242 -2.17 -2.82 -13.54
N ARG A 243 -1.39 -1.95 -12.88
CA ARG A 243 -0.01 -2.32 -12.48
C ARG A 243 0.03 -3.24 -11.27
N ASP A 244 -0.81 -2.99 -10.27
CA ASP A 244 -0.76 -3.73 -9.00
C ASP A 244 -1.31 -5.13 -9.17
N HIS A 245 -2.34 -5.25 -10.02
CA HIS A 245 -2.93 -6.52 -10.44
C HIS A 245 -1.92 -7.36 -11.25
N GLU A 246 -1.26 -6.79 -12.26
CA GLU A 246 -0.25 -7.50 -13.05
C GLU A 246 0.98 -7.90 -12.20
N ASN A 247 1.43 -7.03 -11.29
CA ASN A 247 2.53 -7.35 -10.38
C ASN A 247 2.16 -8.49 -9.41
N LEU A 248 0.90 -8.56 -8.97
CA LEU A 248 0.40 -9.65 -8.14
C LEU A 248 0.44 -10.97 -8.92
N ILE A 249 -0.02 -10.97 -10.18
CA ILE A 249 -0.01 -12.15 -11.05
C ILE A 249 1.42 -12.59 -11.37
N ASP A 250 2.31 -11.69 -11.78
CA ASP A 250 3.72 -12.02 -12.07
C ASP A 250 4.44 -12.56 -10.83
N GLY A 251 4.26 -11.91 -9.68
CA GLY A 251 4.84 -12.34 -8.42
C GLY A 251 4.37 -13.74 -8.00
N PHE A 252 3.07 -14.01 -8.13
CA PHE A 252 2.51 -15.31 -7.79
C PHE A 252 2.90 -16.40 -8.80
N GLY A 253 2.89 -16.07 -10.10
CA GLY A 253 3.31 -16.97 -11.17
C GLY A 253 4.74 -17.50 -10.96
N ARG A 254 5.68 -16.62 -10.61
CA ARG A 254 7.08 -17.01 -10.28
C ARG A 254 7.19 -17.82 -8.99
N TYR A 255 6.29 -17.60 -8.03
CA TYR A 255 6.28 -18.33 -6.77
C TYR A 255 5.74 -19.76 -6.93
N ILE A 256 4.74 -19.94 -7.79
CA ILE A 256 3.99 -21.19 -7.92
C ILE A 256 4.61 -22.16 -8.94
N GLU A 257 5.38 -21.65 -9.92
CA GLU A 257 6.05 -22.47 -10.94
C GLU A 257 7.02 -23.50 -10.36
N PRO A 258 7.91 -23.16 -9.40
CA PRO A 258 8.78 -24.14 -8.75
C PRO A 258 8.04 -25.18 -7.90
N ARG A 259 6.76 -24.94 -7.59
CA ARG A 259 5.86 -25.86 -6.85
C ARG A 259 5.11 -26.82 -7.78
N GLY A 260 5.49 -26.87 -9.06
CA GLY A 260 4.97 -27.82 -10.04
C GLY A 260 3.66 -27.39 -10.71
N PHE A 261 3.24 -26.14 -10.53
CA PHE A 261 2.09 -25.60 -11.25
C PHE A 261 2.56 -24.86 -12.51
N VAL A 262 1.80 -24.98 -13.59
CA VAL A 262 2.04 -24.22 -14.81
C VAL A 262 1.12 -23.00 -14.82
N PRO A 263 1.62 -21.77 -14.57
CA PRO A 263 0.83 -20.55 -14.67
C PRO A 263 0.64 -20.12 -16.13
N ILE A 264 -0.59 -19.79 -16.52
CA ILE A 264 -0.98 -19.46 -17.89
C ILE A 264 -1.83 -18.18 -17.89
N THR A 265 -1.33 -17.14 -18.55
CA THR A 265 -2.06 -15.88 -18.78
C THR A 265 -2.35 -15.63 -20.27
N ASP A 266 -1.60 -16.26 -21.17
CA ASP A 266 -1.75 -16.08 -22.62
C ASP A 266 -3.10 -16.59 -23.12
N GLN A 267 -3.82 -15.74 -23.85
CA GLN A 267 -5.15 -16.01 -24.42
C GLN A 267 -6.21 -16.50 -23.41
N MET A 268 -6.07 -16.15 -22.12
CA MET A 268 -6.99 -16.60 -21.07
C MET A 268 -8.16 -15.65 -20.81
N HIS A 269 -8.16 -14.44 -21.38
CA HIS A 269 -9.24 -13.46 -21.21
C HIS A 269 -10.63 -14.07 -21.49
N PRO A 270 -11.65 -13.87 -20.62
CA PRO A 270 -11.69 -12.88 -19.53
C PRO A 270 -11.04 -13.30 -18.20
N LYS A 271 -10.42 -14.48 -18.14
CA LYS A 271 -9.77 -14.99 -16.93
C LYS A 271 -8.41 -14.32 -16.73
N ASP A 272 -8.08 -14.00 -15.48
CA ASP A 272 -6.79 -13.39 -15.13
C ASP A 272 -5.62 -14.38 -15.24
N LEU A 273 -5.76 -15.54 -14.60
CA LEU A 273 -4.73 -16.57 -14.52
C LEU A 273 -5.36 -17.96 -14.45
N VAL A 274 -4.77 -18.92 -15.16
CA VAL A 274 -5.10 -20.33 -15.05
C VAL A 274 -3.85 -21.08 -14.59
N LEU A 275 -4.00 -21.96 -13.59
CA LEU A 275 -2.93 -22.90 -13.20
C LEU A 275 -3.28 -24.31 -13.64
N ARG A 276 -2.26 -25.08 -14.03
CA ARG A 276 -2.41 -26.52 -14.29
C ARG A 276 -1.38 -27.34 -13.55
N ARG A 277 -1.81 -28.49 -13.02
CA ARG A 277 -0.94 -29.52 -12.44
C ARG A 277 -1.67 -30.86 -12.50
N ASP A 278 -0.99 -31.91 -12.95
CA ASP A 278 -1.51 -33.30 -12.99
C ASP A 278 -2.92 -33.44 -13.60
N GLY A 279 -3.17 -32.72 -14.70
CA GLY A 279 -4.47 -32.72 -15.39
C GLY A 279 -5.60 -31.97 -14.67
N THR A 280 -5.32 -31.38 -13.51
CA THR A 280 -6.25 -30.50 -12.79
C THR A 280 -6.00 -29.05 -13.18
N GLU A 281 -7.07 -28.26 -13.27
CA GLU A 281 -7.03 -26.85 -13.61
C GLU A 281 -7.59 -26.01 -12.48
N TRP A 282 -6.91 -24.91 -12.16
CA TRP A 282 -7.39 -23.89 -11.23
C TRP A 282 -7.65 -22.60 -11.99
N LEU A 283 -8.85 -22.07 -11.81
CA LEU A 283 -9.21 -20.74 -12.24
C LEU A 283 -8.84 -19.75 -11.14
N VAL A 284 -7.99 -18.79 -11.46
CA VAL A 284 -7.47 -17.81 -10.51
C VAL A 284 -7.97 -16.43 -10.85
N GLU A 285 -8.51 -15.73 -9.84
CA GLU A 285 -9.00 -14.36 -9.96
C GLU A 285 -8.23 -13.45 -9.01
N ALA A 286 -7.56 -12.44 -9.57
CA ALA A 286 -6.57 -11.62 -8.86
C ALA A 286 -7.15 -10.25 -8.48
N LYS A 287 -7.17 -9.94 -7.18
CA LYS A 287 -7.76 -8.69 -6.66
C LYS A 287 -6.82 -7.93 -5.73
N THR A 288 -6.76 -6.62 -5.96
CA THR A 288 -6.09 -5.68 -5.05
C THR A 288 -7.02 -5.33 -3.90
N VAL A 289 -6.62 -5.68 -2.68
CA VAL A 289 -7.20 -5.15 -1.44
C VAL A 289 -6.80 -3.68 -1.32
N LYS A 290 -7.75 -2.84 -0.91
CA LYS A 290 -7.52 -1.40 -0.82
C LYS A 290 -7.79 -0.93 0.59
N ARG A 291 -6.83 -0.22 1.19
CA ARG A 291 -7.00 0.43 2.51
C ARG A 291 -7.34 -0.57 3.61
N GLY A 292 -6.73 -1.76 3.58
CA GLY A 292 -7.03 -2.84 4.52
C GLY A 292 -8.48 -3.33 4.49
N ASN A 293 -9.27 -2.99 3.46
CA ASN A 293 -10.67 -3.43 3.37
C ASN A 293 -10.84 -4.44 2.23
N PRO A 294 -10.88 -5.75 2.54
CA PRO A 294 -10.99 -6.81 1.53
C PRO A 294 -12.39 -7.00 0.95
N THR A 295 -13.43 -6.40 1.55
CA THR A 295 -14.85 -6.67 1.23
C THR A 295 -15.16 -6.60 -0.26
N ARG A 296 -14.70 -5.56 -0.95
CA ARG A 296 -14.97 -5.36 -2.37
C ARG A 296 -14.21 -6.38 -3.22
N ALA A 297 -12.92 -6.57 -2.94
CA ALA A 297 -12.05 -7.51 -3.64
C ALA A 297 -12.62 -8.93 -3.57
N VAL A 298 -13.00 -9.38 -2.36
CA VAL A 298 -13.58 -10.70 -2.12
C VAL A 298 -14.90 -10.89 -2.88
N ARG A 299 -15.80 -9.90 -2.82
CA ARG A 299 -17.10 -9.98 -3.54
C ARG A 299 -16.92 -10.08 -5.05
N GLU A 300 -16.01 -9.29 -5.61
CA GLU A 300 -15.70 -9.32 -7.04
C GLU A 300 -15.07 -10.67 -7.44
N ALA A 301 -14.13 -11.19 -6.65
CA ALA A 301 -13.49 -12.50 -6.90
C ALA A 301 -14.51 -13.64 -6.85
N LEU A 302 -15.33 -13.69 -5.79
CA LEU A 302 -16.42 -14.66 -5.63
C LEU A 302 -17.33 -14.67 -6.87
N SER A 303 -17.81 -13.49 -7.29
CA SER A 303 -18.73 -13.41 -8.42
C SER A 303 -18.09 -13.86 -9.74
N GLN A 304 -16.85 -13.42 -10.01
CA GLN A 304 -16.20 -13.69 -11.29
C GLN A 304 -15.80 -15.17 -11.40
N LEU A 305 -15.29 -15.77 -10.33
CA LEU A 305 -14.95 -17.19 -10.31
C LEU A 305 -16.17 -18.09 -10.57
N PHE A 306 -17.30 -17.83 -9.92
CA PHE A 306 -18.52 -18.60 -10.18
C PHE A 306 -19.11 -18.34 -11.57
N GLU A 307 -19.09 -17.10 -12.04
CA GLU A 307 -19.53 -16.74 -13.38
C GLU A 307 -18.71 -17.47 -14.45
N TYR A 308 -17.38 -17.44 -14.34
CA TYR A 308 -16.47 -18.10 -15.26
C TYR A 308 -16.58 -19.62 -15.19
N SER A 309 -16.63 -20.21 -14.00
CA SER A 309 -16.88 -21.65 -13.86
C SER A 309 -18.16 -22.08 -14.57
N HIS A 310 -19.25 -21.31 -14.40
CA HIS A 310 -20.52 -21.62 -15.02
C HIS A 310 -20.49 -21.46 -16.55
N PHE A 311 -20.18 -20.27 -17.04
CA PHE A 311 -20.34 -19.92 -18.46
C PHE A 311 -19.18 -20.39 -19.35
N LEU A 312 -17.97 -20.47 -18.82
CA LEU A 312 -16.78 -20.85 -19.60
C LEU A 312 -16.44 -22.33 -19.49
N TYR A 313 -16.89 -23.02 -18.43
CA TYR A 313 -16.62 -24.46 -18.24
C TYR A 313 -17.89 -25.30 -18.32
N ALA A 314 -18.78 -25.19 -17.33
CA ALA A 314 -19.92 -26.08 -17.18
C ALA A 314 -20.83 -26.05 -18.42
N GLN A 315 -21.22 -24.86 -18.90
CA GLN A 315 -22.07 -24.73 -20.10
C GLN A 315 -21.39 -25.18 -21.39
N ARG A 316 -20.06 -25.28 -21.41
CA ARG A 316 -19.27 -25.73 -22.57
C ARG A 316 -18.87 -27.21 -22.49
N GLY A 317 -19.30 -27.92 -21.45
CA GLY A 317 -18.98 -29.33 -21.23
C GLY A 317 -17.52 -29.57 -20.85
N HIS A 318 -16.79 -28.55 -20.40
CA HIS A 318 -15.45 -28.73 -19.84
C HIS A 318 -15.54 -29.22 -18.39
N PRO A 319 -14.53 -29.95 -17.89
CA PRO A 319 -14.42 -30.27 -16.47
C PRO A 319 -14.48 -29.01 -15.61
N GLU A 320 -15.16 -29.07 -14.47
CA GLU A 320 -15.24 -27.93 -13.56
C GLU A 320 -13.86 -27.64 -12.95
N PRO A 321 -13.37 -26.39 -13.03
CA PRO A 321 -12.07 -26.04 -12.48
C PRO A 321 -12.16 -25.87 -10.96
N GLN A 322 -11.02 -26.02 -10.29
CA GLN A 322 -10.86 -25.57 -8.92
C GLN A 322 -10.82 -24.04 -8.89
N LEU A 323 -11.38 -23.40 -7.86
CA LEU A 323 -11.49 -21.95 -7.79
C LEU A 323 -10.50 -21.37 -6.77
N LEU A 324 -9.81 -20.29 -7.16
CA LEU A 324 -8.78 -19.64 -6.34
C LEU A 324 -8.90 -18.11 -6.41
N GLY A 325 -9.10 -17.46 -5.28
CA GLY A 325 -8.93 -16.02 -5.13
C GLY A 325 -7.48 -15.67 -4.78
N LEU A 326 -6.87 -14.75 -5.53
CA LEU A 326 -5.51 -14.25 -5.29
C LEU A 326 -5.56 -12.78 -4.86
N PHE A 327 -4.97 -12.43 -3.71
CA PHE A 327 -5.11 -11.11 -3.11
C PHE A 327 -3.77 -10.44 -2.78
N THR A 328 -3.72 -9.11 -2.84
CA THR A 328 -2.52 -8.34 -2.46
C THR A 328 -2.21 -8.36 -0.97
N GLU A 329 -3.19 -8.67 -0.13
CA GLU A 329 -3.13 -8.62 1.34
C GLU A 329 -4.07 -9.67 1.93
N ASP A 330 -3.92 -9.95 3.23
CA ASP A 330 -4.81 -10.82 3.98
C ASP A 330 -6.27 -10.36 3.87
N ILE A 331 -7.19 -11.31 3.70
CA ILE A 331 -8.62 -11.08 3.60
C ILE A 331 -9.37 -11.42 4.90
N GLU A 332 -8.62 -11.81 5.94
CA GLU A 332 -9.08 -12.01 7.30
C GLU A 332 -10.31 -12.94 7.38
N VAL A 333 -11.42 -12.44 7.95
CA VAL A 333 -12.68 -13.15 8.13
C VAL A 333 -13.31 -13.65 6.83
N TYR A 334 -12.86 -13.16 5.67
CA TYR A 334 -13.37 -13.62 4.38
C TYR A 334 -12.69 -14.89 3.86
N ALA A 335 -11.51 -15.28 4.35
CA ALA A 335 -10.86 -16.50 3.90
C ALA A 335 -11.70 -17.75 4.23
N PRO A 336 -12.19 -17.95 5.47
CA PRO A 336 -13.12 -19.05 5.78
C PRO A 336 -14.43 -18.97 4.97
N TYR A 337 -14.94 -17.76 4.73
CA TYR A 337 -16.17 -17.54 3.96
C TYR A 337 -16.04 -18.02 2.50
N LEU A 338 -14.90 -17.76 1.85
CA LEU A 338 -14.63 -18.24 0.49
C LEU A 338 -14.44 -19.76 0.46
N GLU A 339 -13.76 -20.30 1.48
CA GLU A 339 -13.48 -21.73 1.61
C GLU A 339 -14.75 -22.58 1.78
N GLU A 340 -15.72 -22.12 2.59
CA GLU A 340 -17.06 -22.73 2.69
C GLU A 340 -17.80 -22.83 1.34
N ARG A 341 -17.38 -22.02 0.35
CA ARG A 341 -17.96 -21.97 -0.99
C ARG A 341 -17.09 -22.67 -2.04
N GLY A 342 -16.07 -23.42 -1.60
CA GLY A 342 -15.17 -24.15 -2.49
C GLY A 342 -14.16 -23.27 -3.22
N ILE A 343 -13.90 -22.06 -2.70
CA ILE A 343 -12.89 -21.14 -3.26
C ILE A 343 -11.72 -21.07 -2.28
N ALA A 344 -10.55 -21.57 -2.69
CA ALA A 344 -9.34 -21.34 -1.93
C ALA A 344 -8.91 -19.87 -2.04
N SER A 345 -8.14 -19.39 -1.07
CA SER A 345 -7.60 -18.02 -1.10
C SER A 345 -6.10 -18.03 -0.87
N ILE A 346 -5.36 -17.21 -1.62
CA ILE A 346 -3.93 -16.96 -1.42
C ILE A 346 -3.71 -15.45 -1.36
N TRP A 347 -2.86 -15.01 -0.46
CA TRP A 347 -2.49 -13.60 -0.33
C TRP A 347 -1.00 -13.41 -0.09
N LYS A 348 -0.51 -12.23 -0.48
CA LYS A 348 0.89 -11.85 -0.27
C LYS A 348 1.11 -11.51 1.22
N THR A 349 2.21 -12.00 1.79
CA THR A 349 2.66 -11.67 3.14
C THR A 349 4.03 -10.99 3.12
N VAL A 350 4.51 -10.60 4.30
CA VAL A 350 5.90 -10.18 4.47
C VAL A 350 6.85 -11.32 4.08
N GLU A 351 6.61 -12.56 4.47
CA GLU A 351 7.58 -13.64 4.20
C GLU A 351 7.40 -14.32 2.83
N GLY A 352 6.33 -13.99 2.11
CA GLY A 352 6.07 -14.51 0.77
C GLY A 352 4.59 -14.58 0.50
N TRP A 353 4.02 -15.77 0.66
CA TRP A 353 2.62 -16.06 0.38
C TRP A 353 2.02 -16.91 1.49
N ALA A 354 0.78 -16.60 1.84
CA ALA A 354 -0.07 -17.39 2.74
C ALA A 354 -1.35 -17.77 2.00
N GLY A 355 -2.11 -18.68 2.58
CA GLY A 355 -3.39 -19.04 2.01
C GLY A 355 -4.28 -19.82 2.96
N SER A 356 -5.51 -20.02 2.51
CA SER A 356 -6.51 -20.81 3.23
C SER A 356 -6.08 -22.29 3.34
N PRO A 357 -6.63 -23.05 4.29
CA PRO A 357 -6.42 -24.50 4.41
C PRO A 357 -6.52 -25.28 3.09
N MET A 358 -7.47 -24.95 2.20
CA MET A 358 -7.55 -25.54 0.85
C MET A 358 -6.30 -25.28 0.01
N ALA A 359 -5.77 -24.05 0.01
CA ALA A 359 -4.54 -23.71 -0.72
C ALA A 359 -3.33 -24.47 -0.15
N VAL A 360 -3.26 -24.62 1.17
CA VAL A 360 -2.24 -25.46 1.85
C VAL A 360 -2.40 -26.93 1.45
N ALA A 361 -3.61 -27.45 1.46
CA ALA A 361 -3.91 -28.84 1.08
C ALA A 361 -3.56 -29.14 -0.39
N TRP A 362 -3.65 -28.14 -1.27
CA TRP A 362 -3.20 -28.23 -2.65
C TRP A 362 -1.68 -28.08 -2.81
N GLY A 363 -0.94 -27.81 -1.73
CA GLY A 363 0.51 -27.58 -1.77
C GLY A 363 0.88 -26.31 -2.54
N MET A 364 -0.02 -25.33 -2.59
CA MET A 364 0.25 -24.05 -3.24
C MET A 364 1.01 -23.09 -2.33
N VAL A 365 0.81 -23.22 -1.02
CA VAL A 365 1.49 -22.45 0.03
C VAL A 365 1.87 -23.38 1.17
N ASP A 366 2.88 -22.99 1.94
CA ASP A 366 3.35 -23.74 3.10
C ASP A 366 2.37 -23.58 4.29
N MET A 367 2.30 -24.58 5.16
CA MET A 367 1.52 -24.49 6.41
C MET A 367 2.20 -23.47 7.34
N GLN A 368 1.48 -22.41 7.72
CA GLN A 368 1.97 -21.34 8.59
C GLN A 368 1.75 -21.64 10.07
#